data_AF-A0A934M396-F1
#
_entry.id   AF-A0A934M396-F1
#
_cell.length_a   1.000
_cell.length_b   1.000
_cell.length_c   1.000
_cell.angle_alpha   90.00
_cell.angle_beta   90.00
_cell.angle_gamma   90.00
#
_symmetry.space_group_name_H-M   'P 1'
#
loop_
_entity.id
_entity.type
_entity.pdbx_description
1 polymer ?
#
loop_
_entity_poly.entity_id
_entity_poly.type
_entity_poly.pdbx_seq_one_letter_code
_entity_poly.pdbx_strand_id
1 'polypeptide(L)'
;MERETFRGNILDIGLENHGIFYNIYKQYNDDVNVEYLSGKEEKEKISEDFYDSCILFFSFSSIWFEKRKKGFIADVYRYLNKDGILYIWDIDKGYGKLFNGRLKIVIPESKMRQINVKELNIFKNTSKENTIKLLEGYFDILDSKSSDGIYYIKAKKKVQLKKKDSDKITQENIGAKDESSVNSA
;
A
#
# COMPACT_ATOMS: atom_id res chain seq x y z
N MET A 1 -7.86 18.10 -2.76
CA MET A 1 -8.68 16.87 -2.65
C MET A 1 -9.94 16.90 -3.52
N GLU A 2 -10.24 17.97 -4.26
CA GLU A 2 -11.59 18.24 -4.79
C GLU A 2 -12.10 17.34 -5.95
N ARG A 3 -11.53 16.14 -6.20
CA ARG A 3 -12.01 15.27 -7.29
C ARG A 3 -11.99 13.76 -7.03
N GLU A 4 -11.58 13.29 -5.86
CA GLU A 4 -11.59 11.84 -5.58
C GLU A 4 -12.87 11.49 -4.81
N THR A 5 -13.69 10.62 -5.40
CA THR A 5 -14.88 10.04 -4.77
C THR A 5 -14.59 8.58 -4.48
N PHE A 6 -14.58 8.20 -3.21
CA PHE A 6 -14.42 6.80 -2.82
C PHE A 6 -15.79 6.12 -2.71
N ARG A 7 -15.85 4.83 -3.05
CA ARG A 7 -17.05 3.99 -3.01
C ARG A 7 -16.68 2.60 -2.52
N GLY A 8 -17.66 1.87 -1.97
CA GLY A 8 -17.47 0.50 -1.50
C GLY A 8 -16.80 0.44 -0.12
N ASN A 9 -15.98 -0.59 0.08
CA ASN A 9 -15.25 -0.84 1.33
C ASN A 9 -13.94 -0.04 1.35
N ILE A 10 -13.80 0.87 2.32
CA ILE A 10 -12.63 1.73 2.46
C ILE A 10 -11.87 1.35 3.73
N LEU A 11 -10.55 1.21 3.59
CA LEU A 11 -9.62 1.08 4.70
C LEU A 11 -8.87 2.40 4.92
N ASP A 12 -9.17 3.12 5.99
CA ASP A 12 -8.45 4.33 6.42
C ASP A 12 -7.38 3.95 7.46
N ILE A 13 -6.11 4.03 7.09
CA ILE A 13 -5.00 3.73 8.01
C ILE A 13 -4.39 5.05 8.46
N GLY A 14 -4.74 5.46 9.68
CA GLY A 14 -4.27 6.68 10.33
C GLY A 14 -3.42 6.36 11.54
N LEU A 15 -2.10 6.42 11.41
CA LEU A 15 -1.21 6.19 12.56
C LEU A 15 -1.19 7.39 13.53
N GLU A 16 -1.55 8.60 13.06
CA GLU A 16 -1.56 9.83 13.89
C GLU A 16 -2.73 10.81 13.59
N ASN A 17 -3.65 10.48 12.67
CA ASN A 17 -4.55 11.48 12.04
C ASN A 17 -6.04 11.43 12.43
N HIS A 18 -6.39 10.88 13.59
CA HIS A 18 -7.74 10.96 14.18
C HIS A 18 -8.90 10.59 13.22
N GLY A 19 -8.69 9.67 12.28
CA GLY A 19 -9.71 9.24 11.31
C GLY A 19 -10.34 10.38 10.51
N ILE A 20 -9.56 11.28 9.91
CA ILE A 20 -10.11 12.37 9.08
C ILE A 20 -11.01 11.82 7.97
N PHE A 21 -10.55 10.82 7.20
CA PHE A 21 -11.34 10.23 6.13
C PHE A 21 -12.50 9.41 6.69
N TYR A 22 -12.26 8.60 7.72
CA TYR A 22 -13.33 7.92 8.45
C TYR A 22 -14.48 8.85 8.85
N ASN A 23 -14.18 9.98 9.49
CA ASN A 23 -15.19 10.93 9.96
C ASN A 23 -15.95 11.59 8.80
N ILE A 24 -15.24 11.97 7.73
CA ILE A 24 -15.88 12.54 6.53
C ILE A 24 -16.85 11.51 5.93
N TYR A 25 -16.38 10.29 5.68
CA TYR A 25 -17.20 9.33 4.93
C TYR A 25 -18.37 8.80 5.75
N LYS A 26 -18.19 8.57 7.05
CA LYS A 26 -19.30 8.18 7.94
C LYS A 26 -20.36 9.27 8.09
N GLN A 27 -19.98 10.55 7.99
CA GLN A 27 -20.92 11.66 8.16
C GLN A 27 -21.74 11.95 6.90
N TYR A 28 -21.17 11.72 5.71
CA TYR A 28 -21.75 12.19 4.45
C TYR A 28 -22.09 11.08 3.44
N ASN A 29 -21.80 9.81 3.73
CA ASN A 29 -22.06 8.70 2.80
C ASN A 29 -22.60 7.47 3.53
N ASP A 30 -23.90 7.18 3.32
CA ASP A 30 -24.55 6.00 3.89
C ASP A 30 -24.17 4.69 3.17
N ASP A 31 -23.67 4.78 1.93
CA ASP A 31 -23.33 3.64 1.07
C ASP A 31 -21.86 3.18 1.18
N VAL A 32 -21.11 3.73 2.14
CA VAL A 32 -19.67 3.46 2.26
C VAL A 32 -19.37 2.82 3.60
N ASN A 33 -18.76 1.64 3.56
CA ASN A 33 -18.25 0.97 4.75
C ASN A 33 -16.79 1.38 4.97
N VAL A 34 -16.51 2.10 6.05
CA VAL A 34 -15.14 2.56 6.37
C VAL A 34 -14.65 1.88 7.63
N GLU A 35 -13.56 1.13 7.50
CA GLU A 35 -12.79 0.61 8.62
C GLU A 35 -11.60 1.53 8.89
N TYR A 36 -11.42 1.93 10.15
CA TYR A 36 -10.32 2.79 10.57
C TYR A 36 -9.36 2.00 11.45
N LEU A 37 -8.06 2.11 11.16
CA LEU A 37 -7.02 1.47 11.94
C LEU A 37 -6.09 2.50 12.57
N SER A 38 -5.99 2.46 13.90
CA SER A 38 -5.05 3.24 14.70
C SER A 38 -4.15 2.34 15.53
N GLY A 39 -2.96 2.03 15.01
CA GLY A 39 -1.92 1.31 15.76
C GLY A 39 -1.71 -0.14 15.32
N LYS A 40 -0.97 -0.90 16.13
CA LYS A 40 -0.51 -2.26 15.75
C LYS A 40 -1.46 -3.39 16.16
N GLU A 41 -2.23 -3.19 17.23
CA GLU A 41 -3.06 -4.24 17.84
C GLU A 41 -4.32 -4.57 17.02
N GLU A 42 -4.68 -3.72 16.06
CA GLU A 42 -5.85 -3.89 15.20
C GLU A 42 -5.55 -4.66 13.91
N LYS A 43 -4.28 -5.01 13.64
CA LYS A 43 -3.87 -5.67 12.39
C LYS A 43 -4.41 -7.09 12.20
N GLU A 44 -4.62 -7.83 13.28
CA GLU A 44 -5.04 -9.24 13.21
C GLU A 44 -6.51 -9.42 12.81
N LYS A 45 -7.28 -8.33 12.68
CA LYS A 45 -8.71 -8.35 12.34
C LYS A 45 -9.01 -7.85 10.92
N ILE A 46 -7.99 -7.48 10.15
CA ILE A 46 -8.17 -6.88 8.83
C ILE A 46 -8.46 -7.97 7.81
N SER A 47 -9.55 -7.80 7.05
CA SER A 47 -9.92 -8.75 6.00
C SER A 47 -8.99 -8.64 4.79
N GLU A 48 -8.48 -9.77 4.30
CA GLU A 48 -7.73 -9.82 3.05
C GLU A 48 -8.69 -9.82 1.83
N ASP A 49 -8.24 -9.27 0.70
CA ASP A 49 -8.95 -9.18 -0.58
C ASP A 49 -10.36 -8.55 -0.51
N PHE A 50 -10.57 -7.61 0.42
CA PHE A 50 -11.90 -7.09 0.77
C PHE A 50 -12.12 -5.62 0.38
N TYR A 51 -11.10 -4.77 0.54
CA TYR A 51 -11.29 -3.33 0.41
C TYR A 51 -11.11 -2.84 -1.03
N ASP A 52 -12.02 -1.98 -1.47
CA ASP A 52 -11.96 -1.29 -2.77
C ASP A 52 -10.93 -0.17 -2.77
N SER A 53 -10.69 0.44 -1.61
CA SER A 53 -9.73 1.52 -1.46
C SER A 53 -9.02 1.49 -0.12
N CYS A 54 -7.74 1.83 -0.13
CA CYS A 54 -6.96 2.05 1.08
C CYS A 54 -6.38 3.46 1.05
N ILE A 55 -6.55 4.19 2.15
CA ILE A 55 -6.12 5.58 2.29
C ILE A 55 -5.01 5.63 3.35
N LEU A 56 -3.87 6.16 2.95
CA LEU A 56 -2.73 6.44 3.81
C LEU A 56 -2.56 7.96 3.91
N PHE A 57 -3.06 8.55 4.99
CA PHE A 57 -2.97 9.99 5.21
C PHE A 57 -1.94 10.33 6.29
N PHE A 58 -0.79 10.88 5.87
CA PHE A 58 0.43 11.13 6.68
C PHE A 58 0.84 9.96 7.58
N SER A 59 0.57 8.74 7.13
CA SER A 59 0.82 7.53 7.93
C SER A 59 2.04 6.77 7.44
N PHE A 60 2.41 6.90 6.17
CA PHE A 60 3.54 6.17 5.61
C PHE A 60 4.89 6.76 6.03
N SER A 61 4.97 8.08 6.19
CA SER A 61 6.15 8.77 6.74
C SER A 61 6.43 8.35 8.18
N SER A 62 5.42 8.04 9.00
CA SER A 62 5.63 7.61 10.40
C SER A 62 6.48 6.33 10.53
N ILE A 63 6.48 5.47 9.50
CA ILE A 63 7.24 4.21 9.49
C ILE A 63 8.74 4.51 9.30
N TRP A 64 9.54 4.21 10.32
CA TRP A 64 10.97 4.49 10.32
C TRP A 64 11.76 3.63 9.31
N PHE A 65 11.71 2.31 9.44
CA PHE A 65 12.58 1.42 8.69
C PHE A 65 12.00 1.02 7.33
N GLU A 66 12.83 1.04 6.29
CA GLU A 66 12.41 0.64 4.93
C GLU A 66 11.90 -0.80 4.87
N LYS A 67 12.52 -1.74 5.59
CA LYS A 67 12.02 -3.13 5.69
C LYS A 67 10.59 -3.18 6.23
N ARG A 68 10.27 -2.33 7.21
CA ARG A 68 8.90 -2.22 7.75
C ARG A 68 7.95 -1.57 6.75
N LYS A 69 8.41 -0.59 5.96
CA LYS A 69 7.63 -0.01 4.86
C LYS A 69 7.28 -1.07 3.80
N LYS A 70 8.25 -1.90 3.40
CA LYS A 70 8.01 -3.01 2.44
C LYS A 70 7.00 -4.01 2.98
N GLY A 71 7.13 -4.42 4.24
CA GLY A 71 6.15 -5.29 4.90
C GLY A 71 4.76 -4.65 4.97
N PHE A 72 4.69 -3.37 5.31
CA PHE A 72 3.43 -2.63 5.35
C PHE A 72 2.76 -2.51 3.96
N ILE A 73 3.53 -2.27 2.90
CA ILE A 73 3.02 -2.26 1.53
C ILE A 73 2.48 -3.64 1.14
N ALA A 74 3.18 -4.72 1.52
CA ALA A 74 2.71 -6.07 1.27
C ALA A 74 1.41 -6.37 2.04
N ASP A 75 1.25 -5.87 3.27
CA ASP A 75 0.01 -5.96 4.04
C ASP A 75 -1.14 -5.23 3.29
N VAL A 76 -0.94 -3.97 2.93
CA VAL A 76 -1.93 -3.16 2.19
C VAL A 76 -2.32 -3.84 0.87
N TYR A 77 -1.35 -4.42 0.16
CA TYR A 77 -1.61 -5.19 -1.06
C TYR A 77 -2.52 -6.39 -0.82
N ARG A 78 -2.33 -7.13 0.29
CA ARG A 78 -3.20 -8.27 0.63
C ARG A 78 -4.61 -7.83 1.01
N TYR A 79 -4.76 -6.70 1.69
CA TYR A 79 -6.07 -6.21 2.15
C TYR A 79 -6.95 -5.74 0.99
N LEU A 80 -6.35 -5.09 -0.01
CA LEU A 80 -7.09 -4.59 -1.17
C LEU A 80 -7.62 -5.74 -2.05
N ASN A 81 -8.81 -5.58 -2.61
CA ASN A 81 -9.35 -6.50 -3.60
C ASN A 81 -8.59 -6.41 -4.95
N LYS A 82 -8.89 -7.30 -5.92
CA LYS A 82 -8.20 -7.35 -7.23
C LYS A 82 -8.16 -6.03 -8.02
N ASP A 83 -9.14 -5.15 -7.83
CA ASP A 83 -9.25 -3.85 -8.50
C ASP A 83 -8.94 -2.67 -7.56
N GLY A 84 -8.48 -2.98 -6.35
CA GLY A 84 -8.34 -2.04 -5.25
C GLY A 84 -7.32 -0.94 -5.54
N ILE A 85 -7.63 0.26 -5.05
CA ILE A 85 -6.81 1.46 -5.24
C ILE A 85 -6.19 1.90 -3.91
N LEU A 86 -4.89 2.13 -3.94
CA LEU A 86 -4.15 2.76 -2.87
C LEU A 86 -4.03 4.26 -3.13
N TYR A 87 -4.41 5.05 -2.12
CA TYR A 87 -4.21 6.50 -2.10
C TYR A 87 -3.25 6.86 -0.97
N ILE A 88 -2.25 7.69 -1.29
CA ILE A 88 -1.27 8.17 -0.32
C ILE A 88 -1.21 9.69 -0.40
N TRP A 89 -1.36 10.34 0.75
CA TRP A 89 -0.93 11.72 0.95
C TRP A 89 0.12 11.73 2.04
N ASP A 90 1.33 12.18 1.72
CA ASP A 90 2.41 12.18 2.70
C ASP A 90 3.48 13.24 2.45
N ILE A 91 4.42 13.33 3.39
CA ILE A 91 5.51 14.30 3.40
C ILE A 91 6.54 13.97 2.31
N ASP A 92 6.73 14.90 1.39
CA ASP A 92 7.76 14.85 0.36
C ASP A 92 9.11 15.36 0.89
N LYS A 93 9.80 14.52 1.66
CA LYS A 93 11.07 14.86 2.30
C LYS A 93 12.17 13.87 1.90
N GLY A 94 13.15 14.40 1.16
CA GLY A 94 14.38 13.68 0.85
C GLY A 94 15.29 13.46 2.06
N TYR A 95 16.33 12.64 1.87
CA TYR A 95 17.39 12.42 2.85
C TYR A 95 18.11 13.73 3.21
N GLY A 96 18.54 13.86 4.46
CA GLY A 96 19.24 15.05 4.99
C GLY A 96 18.36 16.27 5.23
N LYS A 97 17.08 16.23 4.85
CA LYS A 97 16.13 17.35 5.02
C LYS A 97 15.27 17.17 6.27
N LEU A 98 14.72 18.29 6.75
CA LEU A 98 13.66 18.33 7.76
C LEU A 98 12.36 18.80 7.11
N PHE A 99 11.23 18.42 7.69
CA PHE A 99 9.93 18.96 7.33
C PHE A 99 9.15 19.37 8.57
N ASN A 100 8.57 20.56 8.55
CA ASN A 100 7.64 21.04 9.55
C ASN A 100 6.61 21.92 8.85
N GLY A 101 5.40 21.42 8.71
CA GLY A 101 4.32 22.04 7.95
C GLY A 101 3.04 22.14 8.76
N ARG A 102 2.34 23.26 8.60
CA ARG A 102 0.98 23.45 9.11
C ARG A 102 0.03 23.42 7.92
N LEU A 103 -0.77 22.38 7.83
CA LEU A 103 -1.63 22.11 6.68
C LEU A 103 -3.07 22.51 7.00
N LYS A 104 -3.73 23.13 6.02
CA LYS A 104 -5.17 23.36 6.05
C LYS A 104 -5.84 22.34 5.14
N ILE A 105 -6.76 21.58 5.70
CA ILE A 105 -7.53 20.56 5.02
C ILE A 105 -8.94 21.09 4.86
N VAL A 106 -9.38 21.25 3.62
CA VAL A 106 -10.77 21.53 3.30
C VAL A 106 -11.50 20.19 3.25
N ILE A 107 -12.55 20.05 4.07
CA ILE A 107 -13.46 18.90 4.09
C ILE A 107 -14.82 19.35 3.54
N PRO A 108 -15.79 18.44 3.28
CA PRO A 108 -17.11 18.82 2.75
C PRO A 108 -17.81 19.92 3.56
N GLU A 109 -18.68 20.67 2.88
CA GLU A 109 -19.37 21.87 3.41
C GLU A 109 -18.42 23.01 3.81
N SER A 110 -17.24 23.09 3.19
CA SER A 110 -16.25 24.15 3.43
C SER A 110 -15.74 24.23 4.87
N LYS A 111 -15.94 23.17 5.67
CA LYS A 111 -15.31 23.07 6.98
C LYS A 111 -13.79 22.94 6.77
N MET A 112 -13.01 23.65 7.57
CA MET A 112 -11.55 23.58 7.53
C MET A 112 -11.02 22.90 8.79
N ARG A 113 -10.16 21.90 8.59
CA ARG A 113 -9.39 21.29 9.68
C ARG A 113 -7.93 21.67 9.50
N GLN A 114 -7.29 22.12 10.57
CA GLN A 114 -5.86 22.40 10.56
C GLN A 114 -5.11 21.27 11.26
N ILE A 115 -4.04 20.79 10.63
CA ILE A 115 -3.13 19.80 11.21
C ILE A 115 -1.69 20.28 11.14
N ASN A 116 -0.87 19.85 12.08
CA ASN A 116 0.58 20.04 12.02
C ASN A 116 1.21 18.71 11.67
N VAL A 117 2.09 18.71 10.67
CA VAL A 117 2.81 17.53 10.21
C VAL A 117 4.30 17.83 10.29
N LYS A 118 5.06 16.93 10.91
CA LYS A 118 6.50 17.08 11.09
C LYS A 118 7.22 15.78 10.80
N GLU A 119 8.40 15.90 10.19
CA GLU A 119 9.37 14.82 10.08
C GLU A 119 10.76 15.42 10.30
N LEU A 120 11.29 15.17 11.50
CA LEU A 120 12.54 15.76 11.96
C LEU A 120 13.73 14.79 11.85
N ASN A 121 13.51 13.56 11.42
CA ASN A 121 14.57 12.59 11.24
C ASN A 121 15.24 12.78 9.86
N ILE A 122 16.46 13.33 9.88
CA ILE A 122 17.24 13.59 8.67
C ILE A 122 17.63 12.31 7.92
N PHE A 123 17.71 11.15 8.60
CA PHE A 123 18.07 9.88 7.97
C PHE A 123 16.91 9.22 7.23
N LYS A 124 15.67 9.64 7.50
CA LYS A 124 14.50 9.10 6.81
C LYS A 124 14.37 9.73 5.43
N ASN A 125 14.20 8.89 4.41
CA ASN A 125 13.75 9.31 3.10
C ASN A 125 12.26 8.96 2.94
N THR A 126 11.42 9.99 2.91
CA THR A 126 9.98 9.86 2.71
C THR A 126 9.55 10.45 1.37
N SER A 127 10.48 10.81 0.48
CA SER A 127 10.15 11.46 -0.78
C SER A 127 9.17 10.65 -1.63
N LYS A 128 8.45 11.35 -2.50
CA LYS A 128 7.54 10.74 -3.46
C LYS A 128 8.24 9.67 -4.30
N GLU A 129 9.44 9.96 -4.80
CA GLU A 129 10.22 9.06 -5.65
C GLU A 129 10.63 7.80 -4.91
N ASN A 130 11.06 7.94 -3.64
CA ASN A 130 11.38 6.77 -2.82
C ASN A 130 10.14 5.91 -2.56
N THR A 131 8.99 6.55 -2.33
CA THR A 131 7.73 5.85 -2.11
C THR A 131 7.27 5.11 -3.35
N ILE A 132 7.34 5.73 -4.54
CA ILE A 132 7.02 5.07 -5.82
C ILE A 132 7.87 3.80 -6.00
N LYS A 133 9.19 3.88 -5.77
CA LYS A 133 10.09 2.71 -5.86
C LYS A 133 9.68 1.55 -4.95
N LEU A 134 9.19 1.86 -3.74
CA LEU A 134 8.72 0.85 -2.81
C LEU A 134 7.40 0.20 -3.27
N LEU A 135 6.58 0.92 -4.05
CA LEU A 135 5.29 0.45 -4.56
C LEU A 135 5.40 -0.36 -5.86
N GLU A 136 6.46 -0.18 -6.66
CA GLU A 136 6.61 -0.76 -8.00
C GLU A 136 6.36 -2.28 -8.08
N GLY A 137 6.72 -3.05 -7.05
CA GLY A 137 6.50 -4.50 -7.02
C GLY A 137 5.04 -4.93 -6.82
N TYR A 138 4.19 -4.04 -6.33
CA TYR A 138 2.84 -4.35 -5.85
C TYR A 138 1.75 -3.54 -6.55
N PHE A 139 2.08 -2.35 -7.06
CA PHE A 139 1.10 -1.41 -7.59
C PHE A 139 1.56 -0.76 -8.90
N ASP A 140 0.59 -0.45 -9.76
CA ASP A 140 0.75 0.43 -10.92
C ASP A 140 0.38 1.85 -10.53
N ILE A 141 1.28 2.81 -10.75
CA ILE A 141 1.02 4.23 -10.43
C ILE A 141 0.08 4.82 -11.49
N LEU A 142 -1.08 5.31 -11.07
CA LEU A 142 -2.09 5.93 -11.94
C LEU A 142 -1.94 7.45 -12.02
N ASP A 143 -1.66 8.09 -10.89
CA ASP A 143 -1.43 9.54 -10.78
C ASP A 143 -0.44 9.81 -9.64
N SER A 144 0.37 10.85 -9.80
CA SER A 144 1.21 11.35 -8.71
C SER A 144 1.48 12.84 -8.85
N LYS A 145 1.38 13.57 -7.73
CA LYS A 145 1.55 15.02 -7.67
C LYS A 145 2.36 15.38 -6.44
N SER A 146 3.04 16.53 -6.46
CA SER A 146 3.76 17.05 -5.31
C SER A 146 3.66 18.58 -5.28
N SER A 147 3.35 19.14 -4.13
CA SER A 147 3.28 20.58 -3.88
C SER A 147 3.52 20.86 -2.40
N ASP A 148 4.20 21.95 -2.09
CA ASP A 148 4.35 22.46 -0.71
C ASP A 148 4.92 21.42 0.28
N GLY A 149 5.82 20.57 -0.20
CA GLY A 149 6.47 19.51 0.58
C GLY A 149 5.54 18.35 0.94
N ILE A 150 4.38 18.24 0.30
CA ILE A 150 3.44 17.11 0.39
C ILE A 150 3.29 16.49 -1.00
N TYR A 151 3.18 15.17 -1.06
CA TYR A 151 2.84 14.46 -2.28
C TYR A 151 1.50 13.74 -2.18
N TYR A 152 0.97 13.44 -3.35
CA TYR A 152 -0.16 12.56 -3.58
C TYR A 152 0.27 11.43 -4.52
N ILE A 153 -0.13 10.19 -4.22
CA ILE A 153 -0.03 9.04 -5.11
C ILE A 153 -1.38 8.32 -5.16
N LYS A 154 -1.83 7.99 -6.37
CA LYS A 154 -2.91 7.06 -6.65
C LYS A 154 -2.33 5.85 -7.38
N ALA A 155 -2.54 4.66 -6.86
CA ALA A 155 -1.95 3.45 -7.42
C ALA A 155 -2.93 2.27 -7.43
N LYS A 156 -2.98 1.50 -8.52
CA LYS A 156 -3.83 0.33 -8.66
C LYS A 156 -3.08 -0.94 -8.26
N LYS A 157 -3.73 -1.85 -7.53
CA LYS A 157 -3.17 -3.16 -7.19
C LYS A 157 -2.79 -3.90 -8.48
N LYS A 158 -1.55 -4.40 -8.54
CA LYS A 158 -1.11 -5.29 -9.63
C LYS A 158 -1.74 -6.65 -9.48
N VAL A 159 -2.27 -7.19 -10.58
CA VAL A 159 -2.66 -8.61 -10.62
C VAL A 159 -1.39 -9.44 -10.73
N GLN A 160 -1.03 -10.17 -9.68
CA GLN A 160 0.04 -11.15 -9.79
C GLN A 160 -0.46 -12.35 -10.59
N LEU A 161 0.09 -12.52 -11.80
CA LEU A 161 -0.03 -13.78 -12.53
C LEU A 161 0.72 -14.83 -11.70
N LYS A 162 0.00 -15.77 -11.09
CA LYS A 162 0.63 -16.96 -10.48
C LYS A 162 1.47 -17.62 -11.59
N LYS A 163 2.79 -17.64 -11.44
CA LYS A 163 3.63 -18.53 -12.25
C LYS A 163 3.11 -19.95 -11.98
N LYS A 164 2.59 -20.62 -13.01
CA LYS A 164 2.34 -22.06 -12.92
C LYS A 164 3.70 -22.72 -12.72
N ASP A 165 3.86 -23.44 -11.61
CA ASP A 165 4.96 -24.38 -11.44
C ASP A 165 4.80 -25.50 -12.48
N SER A 166 5.39 -25.29 -13.66
CA SER A 166 5.55 -26.31 -14.69
C SER A 166 7.04 -26.46 -14.95
N ASP A 167 7.76 -27.10 -14.02
CA ASP A 167 9.09 -27.66 -14.25
C ASP A 167 9.44 -28.60 -13.09
N LYS A 168 8.88 -29.82 -13.14
CA LYS A 168 9.39 -31.03 -12.49
C LYS A 168 8.54 -32.21 -12.96
N ILE A 169 8.99 -32.88 -14.03
CA ILE A 169 9.00 -34.33 -14.30
C ILE A 169 9.55 -34.45 -15.71
N THR A 170 10.87 -34.62 -15.86
CA THR A 170 11.47 -35.43 -16.93
C THR A 170 12.93 -35.72 -16.56
N GLN A 171 13.16 -36.56 -15.55
CA GLN A 171 14.42 -37.33 -15.40
C GLN A 171 14.14 -38.56 -14.55
N GLU A 172 13.40 -39.52 -15.11
CA GLU A 172 13.43 -40.93 -14.67
C GLU A 172 12.85 -41.74 -15.84
N ASN A 173 13.70 -42.59 -16.44
CA ASN A 173 13.47 -43.59 -17.50
C ASN A 173 14.35 -43.43 -18.75
N ILE A 174 15.67 -43.31 -18.55
CA ILE A 174 16.64 -43.91 -19.50
C ILE A 174 17.72 -44.57 -18.66
N GLY A 175 17.58 -45.86 -18.38
CA GLY A 175 18.53 -46.57 -17.53
C GLY A 175 18.15 -48.00 -17.14
N ALA A 176 17.65 -48.81 -18.08
CA ALA A 176 17.72 -50.26 -17.95
C ALA A 176 18.35 -50.79 -19.24
N LYS A 177 19.67 -50.94 -19.22
CA LYS A 177 20.42 -51.68 -20.23
C LYS A 177 20.21 -53.16 -19.95
N ASP A 178 19.70 -53.85 -20.97
CA ASP A 178 19.84 -55.29 -21.15
C ASP A 178 21.32 -55.67 -21.21
N GLU A 179 21.78 -56.46 -20.24
CA GLU A 179 22.90 -57.37 -20.41
C GLU A 179 22.47 -58.74 -19.85
N SER A 180 21.95 -59.59 -20.72
CA SER A 180 21.97 -61.04 -20.52
C SER A 180 22.59 -61.70 -21.75
N SER A 181 23.92 -61.75 -21.74
CA SER A 181 24.69 -62.72 -22.52
C SER A 181 24.72 -64.03 -21.74
N VAL A 182 23.94 -65.02 -22.20
CA VAL A 182 24.16 -66.42 -21.87
C VAL A 182 24.22 -67.24 -23.16
N ASN A 183 25.42 -67.80 -23.36
CA ASN A 183 25.82 -68.90 -24.23
C ASN A 183 24.70 -69.82 -24.74
N SER A 184 24.82 -70.31 -25.99
CA SER A 184 25.24 -71.70 -26.33
C SER A 184 24.73 -72.12 -27.72
N ALA A 185 25.60 -72.83 -28.44
CA ALA A 185 25.40 -73.63 -29.66
C ALA A 185 25.46 -72.93 -31.02
#